data_AF-A0A7W0SL54-F1
#
_entry.id   AF-A0A7W0SL54-F1
#
_cell.length_a   1.000
_cell.length_b   1.000
_cell.length_c   1.000
_cell.angle_alpha   90.00
_cell.angle_beta   90.00
_cell.angle_gamma   90.00
#
_symmetry.space_group_name_H-M   'P 1'
#
loop_
_entity.id
_entity.type
_entity.pdbx_description
1 polymer ?
#
loop_
_entity_poly.entity_id
_entity_poly.type
_entity_poly.pdbx_seq_one_letter_code
_entity_poly.pdbx_strand_id
1 'polypeptide(L)'
;MSRSDFPAVCDIVAEQDLVLHKAIPRGPDHLLLDLRRPDGSTVAGQWFADHKRAHQVATSTSQRCQNQGVRLIEASGVVLQPGGADRRLRTLSRLVAASGSSLVAHRPERRAVVRQTSHDGGVVFTKAVRHDRLHDLLPAGQSPAIPGVGLPRVIGVDRAGCTVSTEALPGRLLHDLLGDSPAG
;
A
#
# COMPACT_ATOMS: atom_id res chain seq x y z
N MET A 1 23.36 -0.87 -2.66
CA MET A 1 23.09 -1.18 -4.07
C MET A 1 24.20 -0.67 -4.98
N SER A 2 24.98 -1.59 -5.55
CA SER A 2 25.53 -1.34 -6.89
C SER A 2 24.35 -1.13 -7.84
N ARG A 3 24.51 -0.28 -8.86
CA ARG A 3 23.48 -0.03 -9.90
C ARG A 3 23.03 -1.31 -10.64
N SER A 4 23.75 -2.42 -10.46
CA SER A 4 23.57 -3.72 -11.13
C SER A 4 22.36 -4.53 -10.69
N ASP A 5 21.83 -4.33 -9.47
CA ASP A 5 20.88 -5.31 -8.89
C ASP A 5 19.40 -4.92 -9.08
N PHE A 6 19.13 -3.65 -9.44
CA PHE A 6 17.77 -3.15 -9.66
C PHE A 6 17.10 -3.67 -10.93
N PRO A 7 17.79 -3.74 -12.10
CA PRO A 7 17.19 -4.33 -13.30
C PRO A 7 16.67 -5.75 -13.08
N ALA A 8 17.39 -6.54 -12.29
CA ALA A 8 16.97 -7.90 -11.94
C ALA A 8 15.61 -7.94 -11.21
N VAL A 9 15.31 -6.96 -10.34
CA VAL A 9 14.02 -6.91 -9.64
C VAL A 9 12.86 -6.69 -10.61
N CYS A 10 13.04 -5.87 -11.65
CA CYS A 10 12.01 -5.62 -12.66
C CYS A 10 11.70 -6.89 -13.47
N ASP A 11 12.73 -7.59 -13.93
CA ASP A 11 12.57 -8.82 -14.71
C ASP A 11 11.89 -9.91 -13.86
N ILE A 12 12.31 -10.05 -12.61
CA ILE A 12 11.76 -11.03 -11.67
C ILE A 12 10.28 -10.80 -11.36
N VAL A 13 9.84 -9.54 -11.21
CA VAL A 13 8.40 -9.29 -11.00
C VAL A 13 7.61 -9.45 -12.29
N ALA A 14 8.21 -9.17 -13.45
CA ALA A 14 7.56 -9.40 -14.74
C ALA A 14 7.29 -10.89 -14.99
N GLU A 15 8.19 -11.78 -14.58
CA GLU A 15 7.97 -13.24 -14.60
C GLU A 15 6.80 -13.70 -13.71
N GLN A 16 6.28 -12.83 -12.84
CA GLN A 16 5.10 -13.07 -12.01
C GLN A 16 3.84 -12.40 -12.55
N ASP A 17 3.85 -11.96 -13.82
CA ASP A 17 2.81 -11.14 -14.43
C ASP A 17 2.55 -9.84 -13.65
N LEU A 18 3.59 -9.27 -13.06
CA LEU A 18 3.52 -8.01 -12.31
C LEU A 18 4.36 -6.93 -12.98
N VAL A 19 3.81 -5.73 -13.03
CA VAL A 19 4.52 -4.53 -13.49
C VAL A 19 4.94 -3.71 -12.29
N LEU A 20 6.23 -3.35 -12.21
CA LEU A 20 6.71 -2.41 -11.21
C LEU A 20 6.21 -1.00 -11.52
N HIS A 21 5.33 -0.47 -10.66
CA HIS A 21 4.82 0.89 -10.77
C HIS A 21 5.70 1.87 -9.99
N LYS A 22 6.18 1.47 -8.80
CA LYS A 22 7.06 2.32 -7.98
C LYS A 22 7.98 1.50 -7.09
N ALA A 23 9.24 1.91 -7.01
CA ALA A 23 10.19 1.46 -5.98
C ALA A 23 10.50 2.61 -5.01
N ILE A 24 10.52 2.31 -3.71
CA ILE A 24 10.75 3.30 -2.64
C ILE A 24 11.89 2.80 -1.75
N PRO A 25 13.09 3.41 -1.84
CA PRO A 25 14.21 3.05 -0.97
C PRO A 25 13.90 3.25 0.51
N ARG A 26 14.26 2.27 1.33
CA ARG A 26 14.22 2.34 2.80
C ARG A 26 15.61 2.29 3.43
N GLY A 27 16.59 1.91 2.65
CA GLY A 27 18.01 1.82 2.97
C GLY A 27 18.75 1.22 1.77
N PRO A 28 20.07 1.01 1.87
CA PRO A 28 20.87 0.44 0.79
C PRO A 28 20.47 -0.99 0.40
N ASP A 29 19.78 -1.70 1.29
CA ASP A 29 19.49 -3.14 1.22
C ASP A 29 17.99 -3.48 1.34
N HIS A 30 17.11 -2.48 1.21
CA HIS A 30 15.66 -2.66 1.36
C HIS A 30 14.87 -1.67 0.50
N LEU A 31 14.02 -2.22 -0.38
CA LEU A 31 13.06 -1.45 -1.18
C LEU A 31 11.64 -1.86 -0.84
N LEU A 32 10.72 -0.88 -0.84
CA LEU A 32 9.28 -1.16 -0.95
C LEU A 32 8.88 -1.08 -2.41
N LEU A 33 8.05 -2.01 -2.85
CA LEU A 33 7.59 -2.13 -4.22
C LEU A 33 6.06 -1.92 -4.26
N ASP A 34 5.61 -1.08 -5.18
CA ASP A 34 4.21 -0.96 -5.61
C ASP A 34 4.13 -1.63 -6.98
N LEU A 35 3.42 -2.75 -7.04
CA LEU A 35 3.32 -3.61 -8.22
C LEU A 35 1.87 -3.63 -8.71
N ARG A 36 1.68 -3.77 -10.03
CA ARG A 36 0.38 -3.86 -10.67
C ARG A 36 0.20 -5.21 -11.35
N ARG A 37 -0.98 -5.79 -11.20
CA ARG A 37 -1.44 -6.92 -12.01
C ARG A 37 -2.03 -6.45 -13.34
N PRO A 38 -2.25 -7.35 -14.31
CA PRO A 38 -2.89 -7.02 -15.58
C PRO A 38 -4.32 -6.47 -15.40
N ASP A 39 -5.02 -6.87 -14.33
CA ASP A 39 -6.34 -6.36 -13.96
C ASP A 39 -6.32 -4.96 -13.29
N GLY A 40 -5.14 -4.34 -13.18
CA GLY A 40 -4.93 -3.03 -12.56
C GLY A 40 -4.83 -3.06 -11.02
N SER A 41 -5.09 -4.20 -10.38
CA SER A 41 -5.02 -4.33 -8.92
C SER A 41 -3.59 -4.19 -8.40
N THR A 42 -3.46 -3.63 -7.19
CA THR A 42 -2.16 -3.45 -6.53
C THR A 42 -1.72 -4.72 -5.80
N VAL A 43 -0.43 -5.03 -5.91
CA VAL A 43 0.30 -5.95 -5.04
C VAL A 43 1.42 -5.19 -4.38
N ALA A 44 1.48 -5.22 -3.04
CA ALA A 44 2.64 -4.68 -2.35
C ALA A 44 3.78 -5.70 -2.37
N GLY A 45 4.99 -5.21 -2.49
CA GLY A 45 6.19 -6.02 -2.41
C GLY A 45 7.27 -5.40 -1.52
N GLN A 46 8.20 -6.22 -1.09
CA GLN A 46 9.43 -5.78 -0.45
C GLN A 46 10.60 -6.56 -1.04
N TRP A 47 11.67 -5.87 -1.38
CA TRP A 47 12.94 -6.50 -1.76
C TRP A 47 13.96 -6.32 -0.66
N PHE A 48 14.68 -7.39 -0.33
CA PHE A 48 15.76 -7.36 0.65
C PHE A 48 17.03 -7.95 0.04
N ALA A 49 18.18 -7.29 0.25
CA ALA A 49 19.46 -7.89 -0.12
C ALA A 49 19.78 -9.13 0.76
N ASP A 50 19.41 -9.07 2.04
CA ASP A 50 19.52 -10.20 2.98
C ASP A 50 18.34 -11.17 2.81
N HIS A 51 18.65 -12.35 2.28
CA HIS A 51 17.66 -13.40 2.02
C HIS A 51 17.09 -14.00 3.31
N LYS A 52 17.88 -14.09 4.40
CA LYS A 52 17.36 -14.57 5.69
C LYS A 52 16.28 -13.63 6.22
N ARG A 53 16.49 -12.32 6.02
CA ARG A 53 15.49 -11.31 6.36
C ARG A 53 14.25 -11.42 5.47
N ALA A 54 14.41 -11.65 4.16
CA ALA A 54 13.29 -11.88 3.25
C ALA A 54 12.43 -13.08 3.70
N HIS A 55 13.06 -14.22 4.00
CA HIS A 55 12.40 -15.40 4.58
C HIS A 55 11.66 -15.05 5.87
N GLN A 56 12.32 -14.41 6.82
CA GLN A 56 11.71 -14.06 8.10
C GLN A 56 10.45 -13.19 7.91
N VAL A 57 10.52 -12.21 7.00
CA VAL A 57 9.39 -11.33 6.67
C VAL A 57 8.26 -12.12 6.01
N ALA A 58 8.57 -12.97 5.02
CA ALA A 58 7.61 -13.82 4.35
C ALA A 58 6.89 -14.74 5.34
N THR A 59 7.64 -15.54 6.12
CA THR A 59 7.08 -16.46 7.12
C THR A 59 6.22 -15.72 8.16
N SER A 60 6.72 -14.62 8.72
CA SER A 60 5.97 -13.84 9.71
C SER A 60 4.66 -13.28 9.14
N THR A 61 4.70 -12.84 7.87
CA THR A 61 3.52 -12.29 7.19
C THR A 61 2.53 -13.39 6.85
N SER A 62 2.98 -14.53 6.33
CA SER A 62 2.14 -15.70 6.07
C SER A 62 1.44 -16.18 7.34
N GLN A 63 2.19 -16.36 8.44
CA GLN A 63 1.62 -16.77 9.73
C GLN A 63 0.58 -15.78 10.23
N ARG A 64 0.88 -14.47 10.20
CA ARG A 64 -0.02 -13.43 10.71
C ARG A 64 -1.29 -13.30 9.88
N CYS A 65 -1.18 -13.53 8.58
CA CYS A 65 -2.27 -13.39 7.62
C CYS A 65 -2.88 -14.74 7.22
N GLN A 66 -2.66 -15.81 7.98
CA GLN A 66 -3.25 -17.14 7.72
C GLN A 66 -3.03 -17.63 6.27
N ASN A 67 -1.81 -17.46 5.75
CA ASN A 67 -1.41 -17.85 4.40
C ASN A 67 -2.22 -17.19 3.27
N GLN A 68 -2.57 -15.90 3.39
CA GLN A 68 -3.21 -15.07 2.35
C GLN A 68 -2.34 -14.84 1.08
N GLY A 69 -1.70 -15.88 0.54
CA GLY A 69 -0.96 -15.83 -0.72
C GLY A 69 0.33 -15.02 -0.67
N VAL A 70 0.92 -14.81 0.51
CA VAL A 70 2.27 -14.24 0.64
C VAL A 70 3.26 -15.17 -0.06
N ARG A 71 4.10 -14.62 -0.94
CA ARG A 71 5.08 -15.38 -1.73
C ARG A 71 6.46 -14.79 -1.55
N LEU A 72 7.44 -15.65 -1.35
CA LEU A 72 8.86 -15.30 -1.42
C LEU A 72 9.41 -15.80 -2.75
N ILE A 73 10.06 -14.92 -3.50
CA ILE A 73 10.84 -15.28 -4.68
C ILE A 73 12.28 -15.45 -4.19
N GLU A 74 12.65 -16.69 -3.91
CA GLU A 74 13.89 -17.04 -3.21
C GLU A 74 15.14 -16.48 -3.89
N ALA A 75 15.22 -16.58 -5.22
CA ALA A 75 16.39 -16.15 -5.98
C ALA A 75 16.68 -14.64 -5.90
N SER A 76 15.70 -13.84 -5.46
CA SER A 76 15.77 -12.38 -5.51
C SER A 76 15.57 -11.69 -4.17
N GLY A 77 15.13 -12.41 -3.13
CA GLY A 77 14.74 -11.81 -1.85
C GLY A 77 13.48 -10.94 -1.93
N VAL A 78 12.65 -11.09 -2.97
CA VAL A 78 11.38 -10.36 -3.12
C VAL A 78 10.27 -11.09 -2.35
N VAL A 79 9.61 -10.38 -1.44
CA VAL A 79 8.40 -10.82 -0.74
C VAL A 79 7.20 -10.09 -1.33
N LEU A 80 6.27 -10.84 -1.91
CA LEU A 80 4.98 -10.37 -2.42
C LEU A 80 3.89 -10.51 -1.36
N GLN A 81 3.06 -9.49 -1.24
CA GLN A 81 2.05 -9.32 -0.18
C GLN A 81 0.68 -8.95 -0.79
N PRO A 82 0.01 -9.91 -1.47
CA PRO A 82 -1.27 -9.63 -2.12
C PRO A 82 -2.40 -9.44 -1.10
N GLY A 83 -3.51 -8.86 -1.55
CA GLY A 83 -4.74 -8.79 -0.76
C GLY A 83 -4.61 -8.01 0.56
N GLY A 84 -3.61 -7.13 0.68
CA GLY A 84 -3.36 -6.41 1.91
C GLY A 84 -2.68 -7.23 3.01
N ALA A 85 -2.06 -8.37 2.68
CA ALA A 85 -1.32 -9.19 3.65
C ALA A 85 -0.17 -8.38 4.28
N ASP A 86 -0.26 -8.09 5.58
CA ASP A 86 0.74 -7.28 6.28
C ASP A 86 0.80 -7.62 7.76
N ARG A 87 1.97 -8.05 8.24
CA ARG A 87 2.14 -8.47 9.63
C ARG A 87 1.98 -7.35 10.65
N ARG A 88 2.09 -6.07 10.25
CA ARG A 88 2.00 -4.90 11.13
C ARG A 88 0.72 -4.08 10.92
N LEU A 89 0.02 -4.25 9.80
CA LEU A 89 -1.25 -3.56 9.49
C LEU A 89 -2.43 -4.54 9.64
N ARG A 90 -2.79 -4.84 10.89
CA ARG A 90 -3.66 -5.97 11.27
C ARG A 90 -5.02 -6.01 10.59
N THR A 91 -5.58 -4.85 10.27
CA THR A 91 -6.92 -4.70 9.68
C THR A 91 -6.93 -4.64 8.17
N LEU A 92 -5.76 -4.53 7.54
CA LEU A 92 -5.65 -4.20 6.13
C LEU A 92 -6.29 -5.26 5.22
N SER A 93 -6.02 -6.54 5.44
CA SER A 93 -6.57 -7.59 4.59
C SER A 93 -8.09 -7.66 4.65
N ARG A 94 -8.68 -7.45 5.85
CA ARG A 94 -10.14 -7.35 6.00
C ARG A 94 -10.71 -6.15 5.27
N LEU A 95 -10.04 -4.99 5.31
CA LEU A 95 -10.48 -3.80 4.58
C LEU A 95 -10.43 -4.02 3.06
N VAL A 96 -9.39 -4.67 2.56
CA VAL A 96 -9.24 -4.96 1.12
C VAL A 96 -10.25 -6.01 0.65
N ALA A 97 -10.59 -6.99 1.49
CA ALA A 97 -11.56 -8.03 1.17
C ALA A 97 -13.03 -7.57 1.17
N ALA A 98 -13.33 -6.40 1.72
CA ALA A 98 -14.70 -5.88 1.77
C ALA A 98 -15.20 -5.50 0.37
N SER A 99 -16.45 -5.84 0.04
CA SER A 99 -17.06 -5.47 -1.25
C SER A 99 -17.00 -3.96 -1.51
N GLY A 100 -16.76 -3.59 -2.77
CA GLY A 100 -16.59 -2.18 -3.17
C GLY A 100 -15.28 -1.55 -2.70
N SER A 101 -14.34 -2.35 -2.16
CA SER A 101 -13.05 -1.85 -1.69
C SER A 101 -11.93 -2.07 -2.70
N SER A 102 -11.01 -1.12 -2.79
CA SER A 102 -9.78 -1.24 -3.57
C SER A 102 -8.59 -0.67 -2.83
N LEU A 103 -7.46 -1.36 -2.91
CA LEU A 103 -6.20 -0.91 -2.33
C LEU A 103 -5.60 0.20 -3.20
N VAL A 104 -5.48 1.40 -2.65
CA VAL A 104 -4.97 2.59 -3.39
C VAL A 104 -3.46 2.69 -3.25
N ALA A 105 -2.96 2.46 -2.04
CA ALA A 105 -1.54 2.50 -1.74
C ALA A 105 -1.23 1.57 -0.58
N HIS A 106 -0.12 0.84 -0.67
CA HIS A 106 0.36 0.00 0.43
C HIS A 106 1.87 0.12 0.52
N ARG A 107 2.32 0.63 1.67
CA ARG A 107 3.73 0.62 2.08
C ARG A 107 3.86 -0.45 3.15
N PRO A 108 4.35 -1.64 2.79
CA PRO A 108 4.44 -2.75 3.71
C PRO A 108 5.03 -2.35 5.06
N GLU A 109 4.44 -2.88 6.12
CA GLU A 109 4.84 -2.67 7.50
C GLU A 109 4.79 -1.21 7.99
N ARG A 110 4.15 -0.31 7.25
CA ARG A 110 4.13 1.12 7.59
C ARG A 110 2.72 1.68 7.58
N ARG A 111 2.09 1.65 6.41
CA ARG A 111 0.74 2.21 6.20
C ARG A 111 0.14 1.74 4.88
N ALA A 112 -1.17 1.75 4.80
CA ALA A 112 -1.91 1.55 3.57
C ALA A 112 -3.13 2.47 3.52
N VAL A 113 -3.68 2.66 2.32
CA VAL A 113 -4.92 3.40 2.06
C VAL A 113 -5.82 2.53 1.20
N VAL A 114 -7.04 2.34 1.68
CA VAL A 114 -8.09 1.59 0.99
C VAL A 114 -9.20 2.57 0.62
N ARG A 115 -9.64 2.55 -0.63
CA ARG A 115 -10.85 3.23 -1.10
C ARG A 115 -12.01 2.27 -0.92
N GLN A 116 -13.11 2.73 -0.35
CA GLN A 116 -14.32 1.95 -0.16
C GLN A 116 -15.48 2.71 -0.80
N THR A 117 -16.22 2.04 -1.67
CA THR A 117 -17.42 2.57 -2.32
C THR A 117 -18.65 1.88 -1.77
N SER A 118 -19.58 2.65 -1.22
CA SER A 118 -20.88 2.17 -0.77
C SER A 118 -21.83 1.96 -1.95
N HIS A 119 -22.93 1.24 -1.71
CA HIS A 119 -23.92 0.90 -2.74
C HIS A 119 -24.63 2.13 -3.34
N ASP A 120 -24.71 3.22 -2.59
CA ASP A 120 -25.24 4.53 -3.01
C ASP A 120 -24.20 5.40 -3.75
N GLY A 121 -22.99 4.87 -3.99
CA GLY A 121 -21.92 5.56 -4.70
C GLY A 121 -21.02 6.45 -3.83
N GLY A 122 -21.29 6.54 -2.52
CA GLY A 122 -20.43 7.24 -1.57
C GLY A 122 -19.00 6.67 -1.53
N VAL A 123 -18.00 7.53 -1.36
CA VAL A 123 -16.58 7.13 -1.32
C VAL A 123 -15.92 7.53 -0.01
N VAL A 124 -15.31 6.55 0.64
CA VAL A 124 -14.52 6.71 1.87
C VAL A 124 -13.11 6.22 1.63
N PHE A 125 -12.12 6.94 2.17
CA PHE A 125 -10.74 6.48 2.20
C PHE A 125 -10.37 6.10 3.63
N THR A 126 -9.96 4.86 3.83
CA THR A 126 -9.52 4.34 5.13
C THR A 126 -8.01 4.13 5.10
N LYS A 127 -7.31 4.88 5.95
CA LYS A 127 -5.86 4.77 6.15
C LYS A 127 -5.59 3.80 7.30
N ALA A 128 -4.98 2.66 6.98
CA ALA A 128 -4.47 1.72 7.99
C ALA A 128 -3.02 2.06 8.33
N VAL A 129 -2.69 2.09 9.62
CA VAL A 129 -1.33 2.33 10.11
C VAL A 129 -0.93 1.32 11.17
N ARG A 130 0.36 1.33 11.50
CA ARG A 130 0.85 0.62 12.68
C ARG A 130 0.30 1.25 13.97
N HIS A 131 0.20 0.42 15.00
CA HIS A 131 -0.27 0.84 16.33
C HIS A 131 0.47 2.05 16.90
N ASP A 132 1.81 2.05 16.81
CA ASP A 132 2.68 3.13 17.29
C ASP A 132 2.51 4.46 16.53
N ARG A 133 1.79 4.46 15.41
CA ARG A 133 1.62 5.64 14.53
C ARG A 133 0.21 6.21 14.56
N LEU A 134 -0.74 5.56 15.22
CA LEU A 134 -2.11 6.08 15.26
C LEU A 134 -2.19 7.42 15.99
N HIS A 135 -1.46 7.55 17.10
CA HIS A 135 -1.43 8.79 17.89
C HIS A 135 -0.99 10.00 17.05
N ASP A 136 -0.02 9.81 16.15
CA ASP A 136 0.49 10.87 15.27
C ASP A 136 -0.53 11.35 14.23
N LEU A 137 -1.56 10.55 13.92
CA LEU A 137 -2.54 10.87 12.88
C LEU A 137 -3.71 11.71 13.37
N LEU A 138 -4.10 11.57 14.63
CA LEU A 138 -5.29 12.22 15.17
C LEU A 138 -5.18 13.75 15.21
N PRO A 139 -4.03 14.35 15.62
CA PRO A 139 -3.84 15.79 15.55
C PRO A 139 -3.86 16.33 14.12
N ALA A 140 -3.29 15.58 13.17
CA ALA A 140 -3.22 16.01 11.77
C ALA A 140 -4.61 16.13 11.12
N GLY A 141 -5.56 15.27 11.51
CA GLY A 141 -6.96 15.32 11.07
C GLY A 141 -7.79 16.43 11.73
N GLN A 142 -7.24 17.12 12.72
CA GLN A 142 -7.84 18.25 13.44
C GLN A 142 -7.10 19.57 13.15
N SER A 143 -6.21 19.57 12.15
CA SER A 143 -5.48 20.77 11.76
C SER A 143 -6.46 21.89 11.41
N PRO A 144 -6.20 23.14 11.83
CA PRO A 144 -7.06 24.26 11.51
C PRO A 144 -7.19 24.41 9.99
N ALA A 145 -8.37 24.83 9.55
CA ALA A 145 -8.63 25.08 8.14
C ALA A 145 -7.61 26.09 7.59
N ILE A 146 -6.94 25.71 6.51
CA ILE A 146 -6.07 26.63 5.76
C ILE A 146 -6.96 27.32 4.72
N PRO A 147 -7.07 28.66 4.71
CA PRO A 147 -7.90 29.37 3.73
C PRO A 147 -7.55 28.95 2.29
N GLY A 148 -8.57 28.59 1.52
CA GLY A 148 -8.41 28.14 0.12
C GLY A 148 -7.97 26.67 -0.04
N VAL A 149 -7.79 25.91 1.04
CA VAL A 149 -7.40 24.49 0.98
C VAL A 149 -8.51 23.61 1.54
N GLY A 150 -9.13 22.82 0.66
CA GLY A 150 -10.04 21.76 1.07
C GLY A 150 -9.27 20.60 1.71
N LEU A 151 -9.65 20.21 2.92
CA LEU A 151 -9.12 19.03 3.62
C LEU A 151 -10.23 17.99 3.75
N PRO A 152 -9.93 16.69 3.60
CA PRO A 152 -10.94 15.65 3.78
C PRO A 152 -11.32 15.58 5.26
N ARG A 153 -12.61 15.67 5.56
CA ARG A 153 -13.11 15.49 6.93
C ARG A 153 -12.85 14.06 7.42
N VAL A 154 -12.37 13.94 8.65
CA VAL A 154 -12.30 12.65 9.35
C VAL A 154 -13.71 12.24 9.77
N ILE A 155 -14.15 11.07 9.31
CA ILE A 155 -15.48 10.54 9.60
C ILE A 155 -15.45 9.35 10.58
N GLY A 156 -14.26 8.77 10.82
CA GLY A 156 -14.12 7.65 11.75
C GLY A 156 -12.68 7.37 12.15
N VAL A 157 -12.52 6.88 13.37
CA VAL A 157 -11.23 6.41 13.92
C VAL A 157 -11.48 5.09 14.63
N ASP A 158 -10.85 4.01 14.15
CA ASP A 158 -10.84 2.73 14.85
C ASP A 158 -9.48 2.56 15.55
N ARG A 159 -9.47 2.76 16.87
CA ARG A 159 -8.24 2.63 17.67
C ARG A 159 -7.77 1.19 17.79
N ALA A 160 -8.69 0.23 17.90
CA ALA A 160 -8.35 -1.18 17.99
C ALA A 160 -7.77 -1.68 16.66
N GLY A 161 -8.38 -1.24 15.56
CA GLY A 161 -7.95 -1.55 14.20
C GLY A 161 -6.79 -0.71 13.66
N CYS A 162 -6.43 0.37 14.35
CA CYS A 162 -5.41 1.34 13.95
C CYS A 162 -5.70 1.98 12.58
N THR A 163 -6.92 2.45 12.39
CA THR A 163 -7.37 3.09 11.14
C THR A 163 -7.98 4.46 11.36
N VAL A 164 -7.91 5.29 10.32
CA VAL A 164 -8.59 6.58 10.23
C VAL A 164 -9.30 6.64 8.89
N SER A 165 -10.58 6.96 8.89
CA SER A 165 -11.43 7.07 7.69
C SER A 165 -11.78 8.53 7.43
N THR A 166 -11.69 8.92 6.16
CA THR A 166 -12.03 10.27 5.71
C THR A 166 -13.00 10.23 4.55
N GLU A 167 -13.78 11.29 4.38
CA GLU A 167 -14.53 11.49 3.14
C GLU A 167 -13.58 11.66 1.94
N ALA A 168 -14.08 11.35 0.75
CA ALA A 168 -13.40 11.69 -0.48
C ALA A 168 -13.49 13.20 -0.75
N LEU A 169 -12.39 13.81 -1.19
CA LEU A 169 -12.45 15.15 -1.76
C LEU A 169 -12.92 15.07 -3.22
N PRO A 170 -13.79 15.99 -3.66
CA PRO A 170 -14.15 16.08 -5.08
C PRO A 170 -12.94 16.54 -5.90
N GLY A 171 -12.83 16.02 -7.12
CA GLY A 171 -11.81 16.44 -8.09
C GLY A 171 -11.13 15.28 -8.81
N ARG A 172 -10.12 15.63 -9.62
CA ARG A 172 -9.23 14.70 -10.32
C ARG A 172 -7.84 14.76 -9.70
N LEU A 173 -7.09 13.65 -9.77
CA LEU A 173 -5.71 13.64 -9.30
C LEU A 173 -4.86 14.50 -10.24
N LEU A 174 -3.92 15.27 -9.69
CA LEU A 174 -3.06 16.14 -10.50
C LEU A 174 -2.28 15.37 -11.57
N HIS A 175 -1.83 14.15 -11.27
CA HIS A 175 -1.10 13.35 -12.26
C HIS A 175 -1.98 12.83 -13.39
N ASP A 176 -3.29 12.68 -13.21
CA ASP A 176 -4.20 12.37 -14.31
C ASP A 176 -4.27 13.56 -15.28
N LEU A 177 -4.27 14.78 -14.75
CA LEU A 177 -4.27 16.01 -15.56
C LEU A 177 -2.95 16.25 -16.28
N LEU A 178 -1.84 15.76 -15.72
CA LEU A 178 -0.51 15.90 -16.31
C LEU A 178 -0.14 14.73 -17.24
N GLY A 179 -0.83 13.59 -17.13
CA GLY A 179 -0.65 12.41 -17.98
C GLY A 179 -1.49 12.44 -19.27
N ASP A 180 -2.51 13.30 -19.33
CA ASP A 180 -3.25 13.63 -20.54
C ASP A 180 -2.35 14.51 -21.46
N SER A 181 -1.33 13.92 -22.08
CA SER A 181 -0.70 14.53 -23.25
C SER A 181 -1.79 14.63 -24.33
N PRO A 182 -2.10 15.83 -24.87
CA PRO A 182 -2.94 15.88 -26.05
C PRO A 182 -2.23 15.08 -27.15
N ALA A 183 -2.89 14.04 -27.65
CA ALA A 183 -2.48 13.44 -28.91
C ALA A 183 -2.50 14.56 -29.95
N GLY A 184 -1.31 14.97 -30.37
CA GLY A 184 -1.12 15.75 -31.59
C GLY A 184 -1.34 14.88 -32.81
#